data_AF-A0A382KU98-F1
#
_entry.id   AF-A0A382KU98-F1
#
_cell.length_a   1.000
_cell.length_b   1.000
_cell.length_c   1.000
_cell.angle_alpha   90.00
_cell.angle_beta   90.00
_cell.angle_gamma   90.00
#
_symmetry.space_group_name_H-M   'P 1'
#
loop_
_entity.id
_entity.type
_entity.pdbx_description
1 polymer ?
#
loop_
_entity_poly.entity_id
_entity_poly.type
_entity_poly.pdbx_seq_one_letter_code
_entity_poly.pdbx_strand_id
1 'polypeptide(L)'
;MSKTITGLSLIIGVLVIIIASLLIPGNSAGITGGDAISFSAMTENSGFEKGTTQTFIIIVGLGCLIFLNGFLGIYRGIGDRETEFKGLAMALTVIAIALFMGTLALGNAFASSAESNIMASQGAQMAAQAAAGGDPTAIAQANAAATTAVVAGSASAGIYGAYWGVYAMAGYVFLLATIFTGWIIVKSGDHYLNSMLNMIVGYGLMIAGIVFLVLNLIWPVNEVTGYQIFGISQLIWGILIIILGTGILTSKAK
;
A
#
# COMPACT_ATOMS: atom_id res chain seq x y z
N MET A 1 -20.37 6.23 -17.53
CA MET A 1 -20.22 5.00 -16.72
C MET A 1 -21.41 4.92 -15.80
N SER A 2 -22.01 3.73 -15.62
CA SER A 2 -23.20 3.57 -14.76
C SER A 2 -22.87 3.87 -13.29
N LYS A 3 -23.80 4.51 -12.57
CA LYS A 3 -23.71 4.73 -11.11
C LYS A 3 -23.44 3.44 -10.34
N THR A 4 -24.07 2.35 -10.77
CA THR A 4 -23.89 1.01 -10.18
C THR A 4 -22.45 0.56 -10.27
N ILE A 5 -21.82 0.70 -11.44
CA ILE A 5 -20.42 0.32 -11.66
C ILE A 5 -19.50 1.22 -10.85
N THR A 6 -19.72 2.53 -10.87
CA THR A 6 -18.94 3.51 -10.11
C THR A 6 -18.96 3.20 -8.61
N GLY A 7 -20.15 3.09 -8.02
CA GLY A 7 -20.33 2.88 -6.58
C GLY A 7 -19.81 1.52 -6.11
N LEU A 8 -20.12 0.43 -6.83
CA LEU A 8 -19.61 -0.90 -6.50
C LEU A 8 -18.09 -0.99 -6.64
N SER A 9 -17.52 -0.36 -7.67
CA SER A 9 -16.07 -0.37 -7.87
C SER A 9 -15.32 0.36 -6.76
N LEU A 10 -15.89 1.46 -6.24
CA LEU A 10 -15.32 2.15 -5.07
C LEU A 10 -15.36 1.27 -3.82
N ILE A 11 -16.53 0.69 -3.51
CA ILE A 11 -16.74 -0.14 -2.31
C ILE A 11 -15.89 -1.42 -2.37
N ILE A 12 -16.02 -2.19 -3.46
CA ILE A 12 -15.30 -3.45 -3.61
C ILE A 12 -13.80 -3.20 -3.69
N GLY A 13 -13.38 -2.21 -4.48
CA GLY A 13 -11.96 -1.87 -4.62
C GLY A 13 -11.32 -1.54 -3.28
N VAL A 14 -11.94 -0.66 -2.49
CA VAL A 14 -11.36 -0.27 -1.19
C VAL A 14 -11.40 -1.38 -0.15
N LEU A 15 -12.45 -2.20 -0.12
CA LEU A 15 -12.53 -3.36 0.77
C LEU A 15 -11.45 -4.39 0.43
N VAL A 16 -11.26 -4.69 -0.86
CA VAL A 16 -10.21 -5.60 -1.32
C VAL A 16 -8.84 -5.07 -0.93
N ILE A 17 -8.56 -3.78 -1.16
CA ILE A 17 -7.28 -3.16 -0.76
C ILE A 17 -7.03 -3.33 0.74
N ILE A 18 -7.98 -2.92 1.59
CA ILE A 18 -7.79 -2.91 3.04
C ILE A 18 -7.67 -4.34 3.58
N ILE A 19 -8.61 -5.22 3.24
CA ILE A 19 -8.65 -6.58 3.78
C ILE A 19 -7.42 -7.36 3.31
N ALA A 20 -7.07 -7.31 2.03
CA ALA A 20 -5.91 -8.05 1.53
C ALA A 20 -4.59 -7.47 2.08
N SER A 21 -4.50 -6.15 2.29
CA SER A 21 -3.31 -5.54 2.90
C SER A 21 -3.10 -6.00 4.34
N LEU A 22 -4.17 -6.22 5.11
CA LEU A 22 -4.11 -6.76 6.47
C LEU A 22 -3.70 -8.24 6.52
N LEU A 23 -3.98 -8.98 5.45
CA LEU A 23 -3.67 -10.40 5.34
C LEU A 23 -2.26 -10.68 4.79
N ILE A 24 -1.54 -9.66 4.31
CA ILE A 24 -0.11 -9.78 4.03
C ILE A 24 0.62 -10.07 5.36
N PRO A 25 1.44 -11.14 5.44
CA PRO A 25 2.19 -11.48 6.64
C PRO A 25 2.95 -10.29 7.23
N GLY A 26 2.85 -10.11 8.55
CA GLY A 26 3.50 -9.01 9.27
C GLY A 26 2.74 -7.68 9.27
N ASN A 27 1.93 -7.37 8.26
CA ASN A 27 1.28 -6.05 8.16
C ASN A 27 0.33 -5.74 9.32
N SER A 28 -0.39 -6.75 9.83
CA SER A 28 -1.29 -6.59 10.97
C SER A 28 -0.56 -6.28 12.27
N ALA A 29 0.66 -6.81 12.46
CA ALA A 29 1.51 -6.48 13.61
C ALA A 29 1.94 -5.02 13.59
N GLY A 30 2.20 -4.47 12.40
CA GLY A 30 2.58 -3.06 12.23
C GLY A 30 1.49 -2.09 12.67
N ILE A 31 0.22 -2.46 12.55
CA ILE A 31 -0.92 -1.64 12.99
C ILE A 31 -1.14 -1.74 14.51
N THR A 32 -0.77 -2.85 15.13
CA THR A 32 -1.02 -3.12 16.57
C THR A 32 0.15 -2.78 17.48
N GLY A 33 1.24 -2.20 16.98
CA GLY A 33 2.40 -1.82 17.80
C GLY A 33 3.66 -2.65 17.58
N GLY A 34 3.58 -3.75 16.83
CA GLY A 34 4.69 -4.65 16.56
C GLY A 34 5.64 -4.13 15.49
N ASP A 35 6.87 -4.66 15.50
CA ASP A 35 7.82 -4.41 14.42
C ASP A 35 7.41 -5.21 13.18
N ALA A 36 6.90 -4.50 12.18
CA ALA A 36 6.53 -5.05 10.87
C ALA A 36 7.37 -4.49 9.73
N ILE A 37 8.25 -3.53 10.03
CA ILE A 37 8.89 -2.71 9.02
C ILE A 37 10.39 -2.88 9.00
N SER A 38 11.01 -3.37 10.08
CA SER A 38 12.45 -3.62 10.05
C SER A 38 12.81 -4.66 9.00
N PHE A 39 14.03 -4.56 8.48
CA PHE A 39 14.50 -5.51 7.48
C PHE A 39 14.40 -6.96 7.96
N SER A 40 14.69 -7.24 9.24
CA SER A 40 14.56 -8.59 9.81
C SER A 40 13.11 -9.03 9.84
N ALA A 41 12.21 -8.21 10.41
CA ALA A 41 10.80 -8.55 10.53
C ALA A 41 10.15 -8.76 9.16
N MET A 42 10.40 -7.87 8.19
CA MET A 42 9.90 -8.02 6.83
C MET A 42 10.47 -9.26 6.15
N THR A 43 11.77 -9.54 6.31
CA THR A 43 12.43 -10.71 5.71
C THR A 43 11.81 -11.99 6.24
N GLU A 44 11.61 -12.11 7.55
CA GLU A 44 10.98 -13.28 8.17
C GLU A 44 9.54 -13.44 7.70
N ASN A 45 8.72 -12.40 7.84
CA ASN A 45 7.31 -12.44 7.49
C ASN A 45 7.09 -12.73 5.99
N SER A 46 7.83 -12.06 5.11
CA SER A 46 7.65 -12.19 3.67
C SER A 46 8.35 -13.42 3.09
N GLY A 47 9.47 -13.83 3.68
CA GLY A 47 10.30 -14.92 3.19
C GLY A 47 9.77 -16.30 3.58
N PHE A 48 9.37 -16.50 4.84
CA PHE A 48 8.78 -17.77 5.28
C PHE A 48 7.39 -18.02 4.68
N GLU A 49 6.63 -16.94 4.45
CA GLU A 49 5.27 -16.98 3.89
C GLU A 49 5.21 -16.37 2.49
N LYS A 50 6.24 -16.61 1.66
CA LYS A 50 6.36 -16.03 0.31
C LYS A 50 5.11 -16.21 -0.54
N GLY A 51 4.59 -17.44 -0.64
CA GLY A 51 3.41 -17.73 -1.46
C GLY A 51 2.18 -16.93 -1.03
N THR A 52 1.94 -16.86 0.28
CA THR A 52 0.87 -16.08 0.91
C THR A 52 1.06 -14.58 0.64
N THR A 53 2.27 -14.07 0.86
CA THR A 53 2.67 -12.67 0.63
C THR A 53 2.41 -12.24 -0.81
N GLN A 54 2.91 -13.01 -1.78
CA GLN A 54 2.76 -12.71 -3.21
C GLN A 54 1.30 -12.76 -3.64
N THR A 55 0.52 -13.72 -3.12
CA THR A 55 -0.91 -13.85 -3.42
C THR A 55 -1.67 -12.62 -2.96
N PHE A 56 -1.48 -12.17 -1.72
CA PHE A 56 -2.18 -10.98 -1.22
C PHE A 56 -1.71 -9.69 -1.89
N ILE A 57 -0.43 -9.57 -2.24
CA ILE A 57 0.07 -8.44 -3.05
C ILE A 57 -0.68 -8.34 -4.40
N ILE A 58 -0.89 -9.47 -5.08
CA ILE A 58 -1.65 -9.51 -6.34
C ILE A 58 -3.11 -9.08 -6.10
N ILE A 59 -3.74 -9.58 -5.04
CA ILE A 59 -5.12 -9.22 -4.68
C ILE A 59 -5.23 -7.72 -4.38
N VAL A 60 -4.28 -7.13 -3.65
CA VAL A 60 -4.24 -5.69 -3.39
C VAL A 60 -4.13 -4.91 -4.71
N GLY A 61 -3.26 -5.35 -5.62
CA GLY A 61 -3.11 -4.74 -6.95
C GLY A 61 -4.40 -4.76 -7.76
N LEU A 62 -5.14 -5.88 -7.74
CA LEU A 62 -6.47 -5.96 -8.34
C LEU A 62 -7.46 -4.99 -7.68
N GLY A 63 -7.44 -4.88 -6.35
CA GLY A 63 -8.22 -3.91 -5.60
C GLY A 63 -7.96 -2.47 -6.03
N CYS A 64 -6.69 -2.09 -6.25
CA CYS A 64 -6.31 -0.78 -6.76
C CYS A 64 -6.89 -0.49 -8.15
N LEU A 65 -6.88 -1.48 -9.06
CA LEU A 65 -7.45 -1.32 -10.40
C LEU A 65 -8.98 -1.20 -10.38
N ILE A 66 -9.64 -1.98 -9.54
CA ILE A 66 -11.10 -1.87 -9.32
C ILE A 66 -11.43 -0.49 -8.75
N PHE A 67 -10.69 -0.04 -7.73
CA PHE A 67 -10.88 1.28 -7.13
C PHE A 67 -10.68 2.41 -8.15
N LEU A 68 -9.62 2.35 -8.97
CA LEU A 68 -9.37 3.33 -10.04
C LEU A 68 -10.56 3.45 -11.00
N ASN A 69 -11.17 2.33 -11.36
CA ASN A 69 -12.34 2.32 -12.24
C ASN A 69 -13.53 3.07 -11.61
N GLY A 70 -13.79 2.85 -10.32
CA GLY A 70 -14.79 3.59 -9.57
C GLY A 70 -14.49 5.09 -9.52
N PHE A 71 -13.22 5.43 -9.29
CA PHE A 71 -12.79 6.81 -9.20
C PHE A 71 -12.91 7.58 -10.53
N LEU A 72 -12.53 6.97 -11.65
CA LEU A 72 -12.74 7.53 -12.99
C LEU A 72 -14.24 7.72 -13.30
N GLY A 73 -15.10 6.86 -12.75
CA GLY A 73 -16.55 6.99 -12.80
C GLY A 73 -17.06 8.29 -12.16
N ILE A 74 -16.48 8.71 -11.03
CA ILE A 74 -16.79 9.99 -10.37
C ILE A 74 -16.46 11.15 -11.32
N TYR A 75 -15.25 11.21 -11.86
CA TYR A 75 -14.89 12.35 -12.73
C TYR A 75 -15.70 12.46 -14.01
N ARG A 76 -16.12 11.33 -14.56
CA ARG A 76 -17.02 11.32 -15.72
C ARG A 76 -18.40 11.87 -15.36
N GLY A 77 -18.93 11.56 -14.18
CA GLY A 77 -20.25 12.06 -13.76
C GLY A 77 -20.28 13.54 -13.42
N ILE A 78 -19.17 14.12 -12.96
CA ILE A 78 -19.07 15.57 -12.68
C ILE A 78 -19.20 16.43 -13.95
N GLY A 79 -18.87 15.86 -15.13
CA GLY A 79 -18.93 16.57 -16.42
C GLY A 79 -17.86 17.65 -16.54
N ASP A 80 -18.19 18.80 -17.14
CA ASP A 80 -17.25 19.90 -17.41
C ASP A 80 -17.14 20.91 -16.24
N ARG A 81 -17.62 20.53 -15.05
CA ARG A 81 -17.45 21.34 -13.84
C ARG A 81 -16.03 21.17 -13.29
N GLU A 82 -15.43 22.27 -12.82
CA GLU A 82 -14.14 22.28 -12.11
C GLU A 82 -13.00 21.60 -12.90
N THR A 83 -12.91 21.84 -14.21
CA THR A 83 -12.01 21.12 -15.14
C THR A 83 -10.55 21.08 -14.70
N GLU A 84 -10.01 22.19 -14.19
CA GLU A 84 -8.62 22.28 -13.74
C GLU A 84 -8.36 21.39 -12.50
N PHE A 85 -9.16 21.55 -11.45
CA PHE A 85 -9.02 20.75 -10.22
C PHE A 85 -9.35 19.27 -10.45
N LYS A 86 -10.33 18.99 -11.31
CA LYS A 86 -10.67 17.63 -11.76
C LYS A 86 -9.50 16.96 -12.48
N GLY A 87 -8.84 17.66 -13.39
CA GLY A 87 -7.67 17.15 -14.10
C GLY A 87 -6.52 16.84 -13.14
N LEU A 88 -6.23 17.78 -12.23
CA LEU A 88 -5.19 17.60 -11.21
C LEU A 88 -5.48 16.41 -10.28
N ALA A 89 -6.70 16.32 -9.75
CA ALA A 89 -7.07 15.24 -8.84
C ALA A 89 -7.03 13.87 -9.54
N MET A 90 -7.45 13.81 -10.80
CA MET A 90 -7.36 12.60 -11.61
C MET A 90 -5.92 12.18 -11.84
N ALA A 91 -5.06 13.13 -12.22
CA ALA A 91 -3.63 12.87 -12.40
C ALA A 91 -2.98 12.37 -11.11
N LEU A 92 -3.24 13.03 -9.98
CA LEU A 92 -2.69 12.63 -8.68
C LEU A 92 -3.14 11.22 -8.26
N THR A 93 -4.41 10.87 -8.45
CA THR A 93 -4.88 9.52 -8.11
C THR A 93 -4.29 8.46 -9.03
N VAL A 94 -4.17 8.72 -10.33
CA VAL A 94 -3.53 7.78 -11.27
C VAL A 94 -2.05 7.61 -10.90
N ILE A 95 -1.33 8.69 -10.59
CA ILE A 95 0.08 8.63 -10.17
C ILE A 95 0.20 7.88 -8.84
N ALA A 96 -0.66 8.16 -7.86
CA ALA A 96 -0.66 7.46 -6.58
C ALA A 96 -0.83 5.96 -6.76
N ILE A 97 -1.80 5.54 -7.59
CA ILE A 97 -2.04 4.12 -7.88
C ILE A 97 -0.87 3.51 -8.64
N ALA A 98 -0.27 4.21 -9.61
CA ALA A 98 0.89 3.72 -10.34
C ALA A 98 2.11 3.51 -9.42
N LEU A 99 2.38 4.47 -8.52
CA LEU A 99 3.44 4.35 -7.51
C LEU A 99 3.15 3.21 -6.52
N PHE A 100 1.90 3.05 -6.10
CA PHE A 100 1.50 1.96 -5.23
C PHE A 100 1.68 0.59 -5.92
N MET A 101 1.31 0.46 -7.20
CA MET A 101 1.57 -0.73 -8.00
C MET A 101 3.08 -1.02 -8.12
N GLY A 102 3.91 0.02 -8.28
CA GLY A 102 5.37 -0.12 -8.23
C GLY A 102 5.86 -0.64 -6.88
N THR A 103 5.26 -0.16 -5.78
CA THR A 103 5.56 -0.66 -4.44
C THR A 103 5.17 -2.12 -4.26
N LEU A 104 3.99 -2.52 -4.75
CA LEU A 104 3.54 -3.91 -4.74
C LEU A 104 4.48 -4.82 -5.55
N ALA A 105 4.96 -4.36 -6.71
CA ALA A 105 5.96 -5.09 -7.50
C ALA A 105 7.27 -5.28 -6.73
N LEU A 106 7.76 -4.24 -6.04
CA LEU A 106 8.94 -4.32 -5.19
C LEU A 106 8.71 -5.25 -3.99
N GLY A 107 7.53 -5.23 -3.37
CA GLY A 107 7.17 -6.16 -2.28
C GLY A 107 7.16 -7.62 -2.74
N ASN A 108 6.67 -7.88 -3.96
CA ASN A 108 6.70 -9.21 -4.57
C ASN A 108 8.15 -9.69 -4.85
N ALA A 109 8.97 -8.79 -5.40
CA ALA A 109 10.40 -9.07 -5.61
C ALA A 109 11.13 -9.29 -4.27
N PHE A 110 10.78 -8.51 -3.25
CA PHE A 110 11.33 -8.64 -1.90
C PHE A 110 11.00 -10.00 -1.29
N ALA A 111 9.76 -10.49 -1.39
CA ALA A 111 9.40 -11.82 -0.87
C ALA A 111 10.27 -12.94 -1.45
N SER A 112 10.56 -12.91 -2.76
CA SER A 112 11.48 -13.87 -3.41
C SER A 112 12.92 -13.72 -2.93
N SER A 113 13.38 -12.48 -2.76
CA SER A 113 14.74 -12.20 -2.27
C SER A 113 14.91 -12.54 -0.79
N ALA A 114 13.87 -12.38 0.01
CA ALA A 114 13.84 -12.69 1.43
C ALA A 114 13.93 -14.21 1.66
N GLU A 115 13.16 -15.01 0.92
CA GLU A 115 13.28 -16.48 0.94
C GLU A 115 14.71 -16.91 0.59
N SER A 116 15.29 -16.34 -0.47
CA SER A 116 16.67 -16.64 -0.88
C SER A 116 17.70 -16.26 0.20
N ASN A 117 17.50 -15.12 0.87
CA ASN A 117 18.34 -14.68 1.98
C ASN A 117 18.26 -15.64 3.18
N ILE A 118 17.05 -16.08 3.55
CA ILE A 118 16.84 -17.05 4.63
C ILE A 118 17.53 -18.37 4.31
N MET A 119 17.31 -18.92 3.11
CA MET A 119 17.93 -20.19 2.69
C MET A 119 19.46 -20.09 2.67
N ALA A 120 20.01 -19.00 2.12
CA ALA A 120 21.46 -18.80 2.08
C ALA A 120 22.05 -18.65 3.49
N SER A 121 21.37 -17.93 4.39
CA SER A 121 21.80 -17.74 5.77
C SER A 121 21.77 -19.05 6.56
N GLN A 122 20.70 -19.85 6.42
CA GLN A 122 20.61 -21.18 7.03
C GLN A 122 21.69 -22.12 6.46
N GLY A 123 21.91 -22.09 5.14
CA GLY A 123 22.96 -22.84 4.47
C GLY A 123 24.36 -22.51 5.00
N ALA A 124 24.66 -21.22 5.19
CA ALA A 124 25.92 -20.77 5.76
C ALA A 124 26.10 -21.23 7.21
N GLN A 125 25.04 -21.19 8.03
CA GLN A 125 25.09 -21.69 9.41
C GLN A 125 25.35 -23.20 9.47
N MET A 126 24.68 -24.00 8.64
CA MET A 126 24.91 -25.44 8.55
C MET A 126 26.33 -25.77 8.08
N ALA A 127 26.83 -25.04 7.07
CA ALA A 127 28.19 -25.22 6.58
C ALA A 127 29.25 -24.83 7.63
N ALA A 128 29.01 -23.77 8.39
CA ALA A 128 29.89 -23.37 9.49
C ALA A 128 29.93 -24.43 10.61
N GLN A 129 28.80 -25.06 10.93
CA GLN A 129 28.76 -26.18 11.89
C GLN A 129 29.54 -27.39 11.38
N ALA A 130 29.41 -27.74 10.10
CA ALA A 130 30.18 -28.83 9.49
C ALA A 130 31.69 -28.55 9.47
N ALA A 131 32.09 -27.29 9.29
CA ALA A 131 33.48 -26.85 9.31
C ALA A 131 34.13 -26.83 10.72
N ALA A 132 33.34 -26.97 11.80
CA ALA A 132 33.85 -26.93 13.17
C ALA A 132 34.87 -28.05 13.49
N GLY A 133 34.87 -29.12 12.70
CA GLY A 133 35.84 -30.22 12.80
C GLY A 133 37.23 -29.92 12.21
N GLY A 134 37.43 -28.75 11.58
CA GLY A 134 38.73 -28.33 11.06
C GLY A 134 39.14 -28.90 9.69
N ASP A 135 38.24 -29.62 8.99
CA ASP A 135 38.50 -30.11 7.63
C ASP A 135 38.64 -28.93 6.63
N PRO A 136 39.78 -28.79 5.94
CA PRO A 136 39.99 -27.72 4.95
C PRO A 136 38.93 -27.65 3.86
N THR A 137 38.35 -28.79 3.46
CA THR A 137 37.30 -28.84 2.42
C THR A 137 35.99 -28.26 2.94
N ALA A 138 35.59 -28.67 4.15
CA ALA A 138 34.42 -28.13 4.83
C ALA A 138 34.56 -26.63 5.15
N ILE A 139 35.76 -26.17 5.51
CA ILE A 139 36.05 -24.73 5.73
C ILE A 139 35.92 -23.93 4.44
N ALA A 140 36.45 -24.44 3.32
CA ALA A 140 36.30 -23.78 2.02
C ALA A 140 34.82 -23.66 1.60
N GLN A 141 34.04 -24.71 1.84
CA GLN A 141 32.60 -24.71 1.58
C GLN A 141 31.84 -23.73 2.49
N ALA A 142 32.21 -23.63 3.77
CA ALA A 142 31.64 -22.65 4.70
C ALA A 142 31.92 -21.20 4.25
N ASN A 143 33.13 -20.90 3.79
CA ASN A 143 33.47 -19.57 3.27
C ASN A 143 32.69 -19.21 2.01
N ALA A 144 32.50 -20.17 1.09
CA ALA A 144 31.68 -19.97 -0.11
C ALA A 144 30.19 -19.75 0.22
N ALA A 145 29.65 -20.52 1.16
CA ALA A 145 28.28 -20.37 1.64
C ALA A 145 28.07 -19.02 2.36
N ALA A 146 29.01 -18.61 3.20
CA ALA A 146 28.99 -17.30 3.85
C ALA A 146 29.00 -16.15 2.84
N THR A 147 29.83 -16.25 1.79
CA THR A 147 29.85 -15.26 0.69
C THR A 147 28.49 -15.18 0.00
N THR A 148 27.88 -16.34 -0.28
CA THR A 148 26.54 -16.42 -0.90
C THR A 148 25.48 -15.76 -0.01
N ALA A 149 25.53 -15.99 1.31
CA ALA A 149 24.63 -15.37 2.27
C ALA A 149 24.77 -13.84 2.31
N VAL A 150 26.00 -13.32 2.28
CA VAL A 150 26.25 -11.86 2.20
C VAL A 150 25.67 -11.26 0.93
N VAL A 151 25.85 -11.92 -0.22
CA VAL A 151 25.30 -11.46 -1.50
C VAL A 151 23.77 -11.46 -1.49
N ALA A 152 23.15 -12.55 -1.00
CA ALA A 152 21.69 -12.66 -0.91
C ALA A 152 21.10 -11.63 0.07
N GLY A 153 21.74 -11.42 1.22
CA GLY A 153 21.35 -10.40 2.20
C GLY A 153 21.44 -8.99 1.62
N SER A 154 22.52 -8.69 0.89
CA SER A 154 22.72 -7.39 0.25
C SER A 154 21.69 -7.11 -0.86
N ALA A 155 21.38 -8.11 -1.68
CA ALA A 155 20.34 -8.00 -2.71
C ALA A 155 18.96 -7.74 -2.10
N SER A 156 18.62 -8.47 -1.03
CA SER A 156 17.36 -8.28 -0.30
C SER A 156 17.27 -6.89 0.33
N ALA A 157 18.35 -6.42 0.97
CA ALA A 157 18.42 -5.08 1.56
C ALA A 157 18.26 -3.97 0.53
N GLY A 158 18.82 -4.15 -0.67
CA GLY A 158 18.64 -3.21 -1.78
C GLY A 158 17.17 -3.07 -2.21
N ILE A 159 16.47 -4.21 -2.38
CA ILE A 159 15.04 -4.20 -2.73
C ILE A 159 14.20 -3.61 -1.59
N TYR A 160 14.52 -3.94 -0.34
CA TYR A 160 13.88 -3.36 0.85
C TYR A 160 13.99 -1.82 0.86
N GLY A 161 15.18 -1.28 0.61
CA GLY A 161 15.38 0.17 0.53
C GLY A 161 14.55 0.82 -0.57
N ALA A 162 14.53 0.19 -1.75
CA ALA A 162 13.71 0.66 -2.87
C ALA A 162 12.20 0.60 -2.55
N TYR A 163 11.73 -0.48 -1.94
CA TYR A 163 10.34 -0.67 -1.52
C TYR A 163 9.87 0.50 -0.65
N TRP A 164 10.61 0.81 0.41
CA TRP A 164 10.22 1.88 1.34
C TRP A 164 10.32 3.27 0.72
N GLY A 165 11.29 3.51 -0.16
CA GLY A 165 11.39 4.76 -0.91
C GLY A 165 10.16 5.02 -1.77
N VAL A 166 9.73 4.02 -2.56
CA VAL A 166 8.54 4.15 -3.41
C VAL A 166 7.26 4.17 -2.57
N TYR A 167 7.18 3.40 -1.48
CA TYR A 167 6.02 3.40 -0.58
C TYR A 167 5.76 4.79 0.03
N ALA A 168 6.82 5.44 0.53
CA ALA A 168 6.73 6.79 1.09
C ALA A 168 6.23 7.79 0.05
N MET A 169 6.81 7.78 -1.16
CA MET A 169 6.35 8.63 -2.26
C MET A 169 4.88 8.38 -2.61
N ALA A 170 4.49 7.10 -2.72
CA ALA A 170 3.12 6.71 -3.01
C ALA A 170 2.15 7.25 -1.95
N GLY A 171 2.51 7.11 -0.67
CA GLY A 171 1.72 7.62 0.46
C GLY A 171 1.51 9.13 0.42
N TYR A 172 2.56 9.91 0.15
CA TYR A 172 2.43 11.37 0.04
C TYR A 172 1.54 11.81 -1.12
N VAL A 173 1.73 11.22 -2.31
CA VAL A 173 0.91 11.54 -3.48
C VAL A 173 -0.55 11.10 -3.27
N PHE A 174 -0.76 9.97 -2.61
CA PHE A 174 -2.08 9.49 -2.23
C PHE A 174 -2.80 10.47 -1.29
N LEU A 175 -2.11 11.01 -0.29
CA LEU A 175 -2.69 11.98 0.64
C LEU A 175 -3.04 13.29 -0.07
N LEU A 176 -2.19 13.77 -0.99
CA LEU A 176 -2.52 14.89 -1.86
C LEU A 176 -3.75 14.60 -2.73
N ALA A 177 -3.80 13.43 -3.38
CA ALA A 177 -4.94 12.99 -4.18
C ALA A 177 -6.24 12.97 -3.35
N THR A 178 -6.15 12.54 -2.09
CA THR A 178 -7.26 12.51 -1.14
C THR A 178 -7.81 13.90 -0.84
N ILE A 179 -6.93 14.90 -0.67
CA ILE A 179 -7.33 16.31 -0.46
C ILE A 179 -8.15 16.82 -1.65
N PHE A 180 -7.60 16.67 -2.86
CA PHE A 180 -8.27 17.17 -4.07
C PHE A 180 -9.54 16.36 -4.41
N THR A 181 -9.58 15.08 -4.05
CA THR A 181 -10.82 14.29 -4.12
C THR A 181 -11.88 14.91 -3.24
N GLY A 182 -11.57 15.20 -1.97
CA GLY A 182 -12.51 15.82 -1.04
C GLY A 182 -13.05 17.15 -1.56
N TRP A 183 -12.17 18.00 -2.11
CA TRP A 183 -12.55 19.26 -2.75
C TRP A 183 -13.60 19.06 -3.86
N ILE A 184 -13.35 18.09 -4.74
CA ILE A 184 -14.21 17.80 -5.87
C ILE A 184 -15.57 17.26 -5.43
N ILE A 185 -15.59 16.44 -4.37
CA ILE A 185 -16.84 15.97 -3.77
C ILE A 185 -17.64 17.17 -3.24
N VAL A 186 -17.04 18.05 -2.44
CA VAL A 186 -17.71 19.28 -1.96
C VAL A 186 -18.30 20.09 -3.12
N LYS A 187 -17.51 20.34 -4.17
CA LYS A 187 -17.93 21.09 -5.36
C LYS A 187 -19.00 20.38 -6.20
N SER A 188 -19.10 19.05 -6.11
CA SER A 188 -20.14 18.30 -6.81
C SER A 188 -21.56 18.57 -6.27
N GLY A 189 -21.67 19.20 -5.09
CA GLY A 189 -22.96 19.51 -4.46
C GLY A 189 -23.77 18.25 -4.20
N ASP A 190 -25.08 18.31 -4.45
CA ASP A 190 -25.98 17.17 -4.20
C ASP A 190 -25.95 16.09 -5.29
N HIS A 191 -24.94 16.10 -6.16
CA HIS A 191 -24.90 15.23 -7.33
C HIS A 191 -24.70 13.74 -6.97
N TYR A 192 -23.90 13.45 -5.94
CA TYR A 192 -23.62 12.09 -5.48
C TYR A 192 -24.15 11.78 -4.09
N LEU A 193 -24.20 12.80 -3.23
CA LEU A 193 -24.55 12.70 -1.82
C LEU A 193 -25.58 13.77 -1.50
N ASN A 194 -26.37 13.61 -0.45
CA ASN A 194 -27.13 14.75 0.06
C ASN A 194 -26.18 15.80 0.68
N SER A 195 -26.65 17.03 0.86
CA SER A 195 -25.79 18.13 1.32
C SER A 195 -25.00 17.82 2.60
N MET A 196 -25.61 17.09 3.55
CA MET A 196 -24.95 16.71 4.79
C MET A 196 -23.82 15.69 4.55
N LEU A 197 -24.10 14.60 3.84
CA LEU A 197 -23.11 13.57 3.53
C LEU A 197 -22.02 14.09 2.60
N ASN A 198 -22.37 15.00 1.68
CA ASN A 198 -21.39 15.68 0.84
C ASN A 198 -20.37 16.46 1.67
N MET A 199 -20.85 17.21 2.68
CA MET A 199 -19.96 17.91 3.60
C MET A 199 -19.13 16.93 4.44
N ILE A 200 -19.73 15.88 4.99
CA ILE A 200 -19.01 14.88 5.81
C ILE A 200 -17.91 14.19 5.02
N VAL A 201 -18.23 13.68 3.82
CA VAL A 201 -17.28 12.95 2.99
C VAL A 201 -16.26 13.89 2.38
N GLY A 202 -16.70 15.00 1.78
CA GLY A 202 -15.84 15.96 1.11
C GLY A 202 -14.84 16.62 2.06
N TYR A 203 -15.31 17.22 3.16
CA TYR A 203 -14.41 17.78 4.16
C TYR A 203 -13.67 16.71 4.94
N GLY A 204 -14.27 15.55 5.19
CA GLY A 204 -13.60 14.41 5.82
C GLY A 204 -12.36 13.99 5.05
N LEU A 205 -12.45 13.84 3.72
CA LEU A 205 -11.32 13.52 2.86
C LEU A 205 -10.30 14.67 2.82
N MET A 206 -10.73 15.92 2.75
CA MET A 206 -9.81 17.07 2.78
C MET A 206 -9.01 17.14 4.09
N ILE A 207 -9.70 17.08 5.23
CA ILE A 207 -9.08 17.19 6.55
C ILE A 207 -8.20 15.98 6.81
N ALA A 208 -8.67 14.76 6.55
CA ALA A 208 -7.87 13.56 6.71
C ALA A 208 -6.61 13.63 5.84
N GLY A 209 -6.75 14.00 4.56
CA GLY A 209 -5.61 14.15 3.65
C GLY A 209 -4.57 15.16 4.17
N ILE A 210 -4.99 16.34 4.63
CA ILE A 210 -4.09 17.37 5.19
C ILE A 210 -3.42 16.88 6.47
N VAL A 211 -4.21 16.40 7.44
CA VAL A 211 -3.71 16.00 8.76
C VAL A 211 -2.72 14.84 8.60
N PHE A 212 -3.10 13.79 7.88
CA PHE A 212 -2.22 12.65 7.70
C PHE A 212 -1.01 12.95 6.83
N LEU A 213 -1.09 13.89 5.88
CA LEU A 213 0.08 14.36 5.14
C LEU A 213 1.09 15.00 6.09
N VAL A 214 0.65 15.94 6.93
CA VAL A 214 1.52 16.59 7.91
C VAL A 214 2.11 15.57 8.88
N LEU A 215 1.28 14.66 9.41
CA LEU A 215 1.77 13.63 10.34
C LEU A 215 2.81 12.71 9.68
N ASN A 216 2.62 12.30 8.42
CA ASN A 216 3.59 11.45 7.70
C ASN A 216 4.85 12.20 7.23
N LEU A 217 4.83 13.54 7.22
CA LEU A 217 6.03 14.36 7.01
C LEU A 217 6.85 14.48 8.30
N ILE A 218 6.21 14.44 9.47
CA ILE A 218 6.88 14.44 10.78
C ILE A 218 7.39 13.04 11.13
N TRP A 219 6.55 12.03 10.92
CA TRP A 219 6.86 10.61 11.13
C TRP A 219 6.79 9.86 9.81
N PRO A 220 7.93 9.67 9.13
CA PRO A 220 7.99 8.96 7.86
C PRO A 220 7.38 7.57 7.93
N VAL A 221 6.72 7.14 6.86
CA VAL A 221 5.99 5.85 6.81
C VAL A 221 6.90 4.62 6.94
N ASN A 222 8.21 4.79 6.73
CA ASN A 222 9.23 3.76 6.95
C ASN A 222 9.76 3.74 8.39
N GLU A 223 9.07 4.38 9.33
CA GLU A 223 9.23 4.26 10.78
C GLU A 223 7.98 3.65 11.40
N VAL A 224 8.11 2.97 12.54
CA VAL A 224 7.02 2.18 13.14
C VAL A 224 5.80 3.07 13.42
N THR A 225 6.02 4.24 14.02
CA THR A 225 4.97 5.21 14.31
C THR A 225 4.36 5.79 13.03
N GLY A 226 5.17 6.11 12.03
CA GLY A 226 4.66 6.63 10.75
C GLY A 226 3.82 5.59 10.01
N TYR A 227 4.25 4.33 9.98
CA TYR A 227 3.50 3.22 9.41
C TYR A 227 2.13 3.03 10.08
N GLN A 228 2.06 3.13 11.41
CA GLN A 228 0.80 3.09 12.17
C GLN A 228 -0.13 4.23 11.81
N ILE A 229 0.39 5.46 11.80
CA ILE A 229 -0.36 6.66 11.41
C ILE A 229 -0.91 6.48 9.98
N PHE A 230 -0.08 5.99 9.07
CA PHE A 230 -0.49 5.70 7.71
C PHE A 230 -1.60 4.63 7.67
N GLY A 231 -1.46 3.52 8.40
CA GLY A 231 -2.49 2.48 8.50
C GLY A 231 -3.84 3.02 8.99
N ILE A 232 -3.83 3.85 10.04
CA ILE A 232 -5.03 4.53 10.54
C ILE A 232 -5.63 5.45 9.47
N SER A 233 -4.78 6.18 8.74
CA SER A 233 -5.24 7.05 7.65
C SER A 233 -5.96 6.27 6.55
N GLN A 234 -5.48 5.07 6.20
CA GLN A 234 -6.09 4.21 5.19
C GLN A 234 -7.45 3.68 5.65
N LEU A 235 -7.62 3.38 6.93
CA LEU A 235 -8.92 2.96 7.48
C LEU A 235 -9.95 4.09 7.43
N ILE A 236 -9.57 5.30 7.86
CA ILE A 236 -10.46 6.48 7.82
C ILE A 236 -10.83 6.81 6.37
N TRP A 237 -9.85 6.85 5.48
CA TRP A 237 -10.08 7.04 4.06
C TRP A 237 -11.02 5.97 3.49
N GLY A 238 -10.80 4.70 3.82
CA GLY A 238 -11.63 3.59 3.37
C GLY A 238 -13.09 3.73 3.78
N ILE A 239 -13.35 4.12 5.03
CA ILE A 239 -14.70 4.37 5.54
C ILE A 239 -15.36 5.50 4.73
N LEU A 240 -14.65 6.61 4.49
CA LEU A 240 -15.18 7.74 3.72
C LEU A 240 -15.51 7.36 2.26
N ILE A 241 -14.67 6.54 1.64
CA ILE A 241 -14.91 6.00 0.29
C ILE A 241 -16.12 5.04 0.26
N ILE A 242 -16.30 4.20 1.28
CA ILE A 242 -17.47 3.32 1.37
C ILE A 242 -18.77 4.15 1.50
N ILE A 243 -18.75 5.20 2.32
CA ILE A 243 -19.88 6.13 2.44
C ILE A 243 -20.17 6.79 1.09
N LEU A 244 -19.14 7.27 0.39
CA LEU A 244 -19.26 7.85 -0.94
C LEU A 244 -19.87 6.86 -1.94
N GLY A 245 -19.33 5.64 -2.03
CA GLY A 245 -19.82 4.61 -2.94
C GLY A 245 -21.28 4.24 -2.66
N THR A 246 -21.64 4.08 -1.38
CA THR A 246 -23.02 3.78 -0.97
C THR A 246 -23.96 4.93 -1.32
N GLY A 247 -23.53 6.16 -1.11
CA GLY A 247 -24.28 7.35 -1.48
C GLY A 247 -24.51 7.45 -2.99
N ILE A 248 -23.49 7.15 -3.81
CA ILE A 248 -23.62 7.08 -5.27
C ILE A 248 -24.69 6.06 -5.68
N LEU A 249 -24.69 4.87 -5.07
CA LEU A 249 -25.65 3.79 -5.35
C LEU A 249 -27.08 4.14 -4.95
N THR A 250 -27.26 4.91 -3.88
CA THR A 250 -28.56 5.27 -3.33
C THR A 250 -29.08 6.62 -3.82
N SER A 251 -28.24 7.41 -4.50
CA SER A 251 -28.61 8.70 -5.08
C SER A 251 -29.71 8.54 -6.13
N LYS A 252 -30.90 9.07 -5.82
CA LYS A 252 -31.96 9.25 -6.82
C LYS A 252 -31.42 10.22 -7.87
N ALA A 253 -31.18 9.74 -9.09
CA ALA A 253 -30.76 10.62 -10.17
C ALA A 253 -31.80 11.75 -10.33
N LYS A 254 -31.32 13.00 -10.37
CA LYS A 254 -31.88 13.98 -11.29
C LYS A 254 -31.09 13.84 -12.59
#